data_AF-K1V146-F1
#
_entry.id   AF-K1V146-F1
#
_cell.length_a   1.000
_cell.length_b   1.000
_cell.length_c   1.000
_cell.angle_alpha   90.00
_cell.angle_beta   90.00
_cell.angle_gamma   90.00
#
_symmetry.space_group_name_H-M   'P 1'
#
loop_
_entity.id
_entity.type
_entity.pdbx_description
1 polymer ?
#
loop_
_entity_poly.entity_id
_entity_poly.type
_entity_poly.pdbx_seq_one_letter_code
_entity_poly.pdbx_strand_id
1 'polypeptide(L)'
;GTNQAATSYADSLTVHHFGDTYVIEIINPVEYASYVEFGHRTANGTGWVEGKYMLTLSEQEIRQSAPGILEAKLKKWLSGAVK
;
A
#
# COMPACT_ATOMS: atom_id res chain seq x y z
N GLY A 1 -10.46 17.08 -2.28
CA GLY A 1 -9.00 17.01 -2.11
C GLY A 1 -8.69 15.90 -1.15
N THR A 2 -8.09 14.82 -1.65
CA THR A 2 -7.59 13.64 -0.92
C THR A 2 -6.83 12.74 -1.91
N ASN A 3 -7.36 12.57 -3.14
CA ASN A 3 -6.72 11.76 -4.18
C ASN A 3 -5.40 12.33 -4.72
N GLN A 4 -5.28 13.65 -4.85
CA GLN A 4 -4.07 14.26 -5.42
C GLN A 4 -2.81 13.95 -4.59
N ALA A 5 -2.93 13.97 -3.25
CA ALA A 5 -1.83 13.67 -2.35
C ALA A 5 -1.43 12.18 -2.42
N ALA A 6 -2.41 11.28 -2.50
CA ALA A 6 -2.16 9.85 -2.65
C ALA A 6 -1.48 9.53 -3.99
N THR A 7 -1.94 10.14 -5.09
CA THR A 7 -1.32 9.98 -6.41
C THR A 7 0.10 10.54 -6.43
N SER A 8 0.32 11.76 -5.93
CA SER A 8 1.66 12.35 -5.87
C SER A 8 2.62 11.57 -4.97
N TYR A 9 2.12 10.96 -3.89
CA TYR A 9 2.92 10.05 -3.06
C TYR A 9 3.25 8.76 -3.82
N ALA A 10 2.28 8.14 -4.48
CA ALA A 10 2.54 6.93 -5.27
C ALA A 10 3.55 7.18 -6.40
N ASP A 11 3.45 8.33 -7.07
CA ASP A 11 4.36 8.74 -8.14
C ASP A 11 5.79 9.05 -7.65
N SER A 12 5.96 9.37 -6.35
CA SER A 12 7.29 9.63 -5.77
C SER A 12 8.00 8.38 -5.28
N LEU A 13 7.31 7.23 -5.23
CA LEU A 13 7.90 5.97 -4.78
C LEU A 13 8.96 5.46 -5.74
N THR A 14 10.11 5.06 -5.20
CA THR A 14 11.15 4.39 -5.98
C THR A 14 10.80 2.92 -6.16
N VAL A 15 10.85 2.45 -7.40
CA VAL A 15 10.68 1.04 -7.73
C VAL A 15 12.06 0.41 -7.89
N HIS A 16 12.39 -0.54 -7.03
CA HIS A 16 13.60 -1.34 -7.15
C HIS A 16 13.33 -2.58 -8.00
N HIS A 17 14.29 -2.97 -8.83
CA HIS A 17 14.18 -4.14 -9.69
C HIS A 17 15.39 -5.06 -9.49
N PHE A 18 15.13 -6.30 -9.10
CA PHE A 18 16.13 -7.31 -8.82
C PHE A 18 15.76 -8.59 -9.59
N GLY A 19 16.44 -8.84 -10.71
CA GLY A 19 16.17 -10.03 -11.54
C GLY A 19 14.80 -9.97 -12.19
N ASP A 20 13.86 -10.76 -11.67
CA ASP A 20 12.45 -10.84 -12.08
C ASP A 20 11.50 -10.19 -11.06
N THR A 21 12.04 -9.65 -9.96
CA THR A 21 11.26 -9.16 -8.83
C THR A 21 11.30 -7.63 -8.77
N TYR A 22 10.11 -7.03 -8.65
CA TYR A 22 9.95 -5.60 -8.39
C TYR A 22 9.62 -5.38 -6.90
N VAL A 23 10.32 -4.46 -6.25
CA VAL A 23 10.17 -4.14 -4.83
C VAL A 23 9.87 -2.65 -4.67
N ILE A 24 8.83 -2.34 -3.90
CA ILE A 24 8.43 -0.98 -3.53
C ILE A 24 8.25 -0.97 -2.01
N GLU A 25 8.85 0.02 -1.34
CA GLU A 25 8.67 0.22 0.10
C GLU A 25 7.60 1.29 0.33
N ILE A 26 6.60 0.96 1.16
CA ILE A 26 5.53 1.88 1.55
C ILE A 26 5.63 2.06 3.07
N ILE A 27 5.76 3.31 3.51
CA ILE A 27 5.90 3.65 4.93
C ILE A 27 4.80 4.60 5.36
N ASN A 28 4.31 4.43 6.58
CA ASN A 28 3.55 5.46 7.30
C ASN A 28 4.53 6.19 8.24
N PRO A 29 5.06 7.37 7.87
CA PRO A 29 6.15 8.02 8.62
C PRO A 29 5.68 8.71 9.92
N VAL A 30 4.43 8.52 10.35
CA VAL A 30 3.92 9.11 11.58
C VAL A 30 4.48 8.37 12.78
N GLU A 31 5.11 9.10 13.72
CA GLU A 31 5.77 8.53 14.90
C GLU A 31 4.87 7.61 15.74
N TYR A 32 3.58 7.95 15.85
CA TYR A 32 2.57 7.16 16.58
C TYR A 32 1.82 6.14 15.72
N ALA A 33 2.28 5.86 14.49
CA ALA A 33 1.59 4.98 13.54
C ALA A 33 1.35 3.58 14.11
N SER A 34 2.28 3.03 14.90
CA SER A 34 2.13 1.69 15.49
C SER A 34 0.93 1.59 16.44
N TYR A 35 0.66 2.63 17.23
CA TYR A 35 -0.47 2.69 18.17
C TYR A 35 -1.82 2.84 17.47
N VAL A 36 -1.84 3.46 16.29
CA VAL A 36 -3.03 3.54 15.44
C VAL A 36 -3.20 2.25 14.65
N GLU A 37 -2.12 1.62 14.22
CA GLU A 37 -2.13 0.40 13.43
C GLU A 37 -2.64 -0.79 14.27
N PHE A 38 -2.05 -1.02 15.45
CA PHE A 38 -2.33 -2.20 16.27
C PHE A 38 -3.18 -1.93 17.51
N GLY A 39 -3.45 -0.65 17.80
CA GLY A 39 -4.18 -0.23 18.99
C GLY A 39 -3.26 0.06 20.18
N HIS A 40 -3.82 0.67 21.21
CA HIS A 40 -3.06 1.11 22.39
C HIS A 40 -3.94 1.24 23.63
N ARG A 41 -3.31 1.23 24.82
CA ARG A 41 -4.01 1.56 26.07
C ARG A 41 -4.30 3.06 26.14
N THR A 42 -5.43 3.42 26.72
CA THR A 42 -5.76 4.83 26.99
C THR A 42 -4.79 5.42 28.03
N ALA A 43 -4.61 6.74 28.02
CA ALA A 43 -3.64 7.43 28.88
C ALA A 43 -3.85 7.18 30.39
N ASN A 44 -5.10 6.96 30.80
CA ASN A 44 -5.47 6.62 32.18
C ASN A 44 -5.34 5.12 32.51
N GLY A 45 -4.94 4.28 31.55
CA GLY A 45 -4.70 2.85 31.72
C GLY A 45 -5.94 1.97 31.85
N THR A 46 -7.15 2.55 31.79
CA THR A 46 -8.41 1.82 32.05
C THR A 46 -9.08 1.29 30.78
N GLY A 47 -8.63 1.71 29.60
CA GLY A 47 -9.28 1.40 28.32
C GLY A 47 -8.28 0.93 27.26
N TRP A 48 -8.84 0.35 26.20
CA TRP A 48 -8.12 -0.05 25.00
C TRP A 48 -8.73 0.65 23.79
N VAL A 49 -7.87 1.22 22.94
CA VAL A 49 -8.22 1.76 21.64
C VAL A 49 -7.85 0.73 20.59
N GLU A 50 -8.82 0.28 19.81
CA GLU A 50 -8.58 -0.71 18.76
C GLU A 50 -7.73 -0.16 17.62
N GLY A 51 -6.85 -1.02 17.10
CA GLY A 51 -6.07 -0.74 15.91
C GLY A 51 -6.93 -0.59 14.66
N LYS A 52 -6.43 0.17 13.70
CA LYS A 52 -7.05 0.42 12.40
C LYS A 52 -6.46 -0.44 11.29
N TYR A 53 -5.30 -1.07 11.52
CA TYR A 53 -4.66 -1.98 10.58
C TYR A 53 -4.54 -1.41 9.16
N MET A 54 -4.29 -0.10 9.03
CA MET A 54 -4.40 0.59 7.75
C MET A 54 -3.35 0.08 6.76
N LEU A 55 -2.08 -0.04 7.18
CA LEU A 55 -1.03 -0.58 6.31
C LEU A 55 -1.24 -2.08 6.06
N THR A 56 -1.63 -2.83 7.10
CA THR A 56 -1.86 -4.27 7.01
C THR A 56 -2.96 -4.61 6.00
N LEU A 57 -4.11 -3.92 6.09
CA LEU A 57 -5.22 -4.11 5.16
C LEU A 57 -4.86 -3.62 3.76
N SER A 58 -4.15 -2.51 3.65
CA SER A 58 -3.71 -1.98 2.35
C SER A 58 -2.75 -2.95 1.63
N GLU A 59 -1.81 -3.58 2.35
CA GLU A 59 -0.94 -4.62 1.78
C GLU A 59 -1.74 -5.80 1.26
N GLN A 60 -2.71 -6.27 2.05
CA GLN A 60 -3.57 -7.38 1.68
C GLN A 60 -4.40 -7.07 0.43
N GLU A 61 -5.01 -5.87 0.36
CA GLU A 61 -5.79 -5.42 -0.80
C GLU A 61 -4.94 -5.32 -2.08
N ILE A 62 -3.73 -4.75 -1.97
CA ILE A 62 -2.77 -4.67 -3.08
C ILE A 62 -2.40 -6.09 -3.54
N ARG A 63 -2.06 -6.98 -2.61
CA ARG A 63 -1.65 -8.35 -2.93
C ARG A 63 -2.76 -9.15 -3.62
N GLN A 64 -4.00 -8.98 -3.18
CA GLN A 64 -5.17 -9.61 -3.81
C GLN A 64 -5.44 -9.05 -5.22
N SER A 65 -5.22 -7.75 -5.42
CA SER A 65 -5.50 -7.07 -6.69
C SER A 65 -4.36 -7.22 -7.71
N ALA A 66 -3.12 -7.42 -7.25
CA ALA A 66 -1.92 -7.39 -8.09
C ALA A 66 -1.95 -8.37 -9.27
N PRO A 67 -2.37 -9.65 -9.14
CA PRO A 67 -2.42 -10.57 -10.27
C PRO A 67 -3.35 -10.08 -11.39
N GLY A 68 -4.55 -9.59 -11.03
CA GLY A 68 -5.54 -9.12 -12.01
C GLY A 68 -5.10 -7.83 -12.71
N ILE A 69 -4.48 -6.91 -11.97
CA ILE A 69 -3.91 -5.68 -12.54
C ILE A 69 -2.80 -6.01 -13.54
N LEU A 70 -1.90 -6.94 -13.17
CA LEU A 70 -0.80 -7.36 -14.03
C LEU A 70 -1.32 -8.03 -15.30
N GLU A 71 -2.29 -8.95 -15.17
CA GLU A 71 -2.91 -9.62 -16.31
C GLU A 71 -3.56 -8.62 -17.28
N ALA A 72 -4.31 -7.65 -16.76
CA ALA A 72 -4.95 -6.61 -17.56
C ALA A 72 -3.92 -5.73 -18.30
N LYS A 73 -2.83 -5.34 -17.62
CA LYS A 73 -1.74 -4.56 -18.22
C LYS A 73 -1.02 -5.37 -19.31
N LEU A 74 -0.75 -6.65 -19.06
CA LEU A 74 -0.09 -7.54 -20.03
C LEU A 74 -0.96 -7.76 -21.26
N LYS A 75 -2.25 -8.06 -21.09
CA LYS A 75 -3.22 -8.19 -22.19
C LYS A 75 -3.27 -6.92 -23.03
N LYS A 76 -3.33 -5.75 -22.40
CA LYS A 76 -3.31 -4.45 -23.10
C LYS A 76 -2.02 -4.28 -23.91
N TRP A 77 -0.86 -4.56 -23.32
CA TRP A 77 0.44 -4.46 -23.99
C TRP A 77 0.53 -5.39 -25.22
N LEU A 78 0.16 -6.67 -25.06
CA LEU A 78 0.15 -7.65 -26.14
C LEU A 78 -0.83 -7.27 -27.26
N SER A 79 -2.04 -6.80 -26.92
CA SER A 79 -3.03 -6.37 -27.91
C SER A 79 -2.57 -5.16 -28.73
N GLY A 80 -1.70 -4.32 -28.18
CA GLY A 80 -1.08 -3.19 -28.89
C GLY A 80 0.14 -3.59 -29.73
N ALA A 81 0.82 -4.69 -29.38
CA ALA A 81 1.97 -5.22 -30.10
C ALA A 81 1.58 -6.04 -31.36
N VAL A 82 0.34 -6.51 -31.45
CA VAL A 82 -0.21 -7.23 -32.63
C VAL A 82 -0.89 -6.24 -33.58
N LYS A 83 -0.20 -5.16 -33.93
CA LYS A 83 -0.61 -4.22 -35.00
C LYS A 83 0.49 -4.09 -36.04
#